data_AF-A0AAU7ZMR0-F1
#
_entry.id   AF-A0AAU7ZMR0-F1
#
_cell.length_a   1.000
_cell.length_b   1.000
_cell.length_c   1.000
_cell.angle_alpha   90.00
_cell.angle_beta   90.00
_cell.angle_gamma   90.00
#
_symmetry.space_group_name_H-M   'P 1'
#
loop_
_entity.id
_entity.type
_entity.pdbx_description
1 polymer ?
#
loop_
_entity_poly.entity_id
_entity_poly.type
_entity_poly.pdbx_seq_one_letter_code
_entity_poly.pdbx_strand_id
1 'polypeptide(L)'
;MSELIIRFLIGGVVVSLFAIIGDILRPKSFAGLFGAAPSIAFATLGLTISQRGRQYAATEAHSMILGAFAFLIYSACVCGALARHKTAALPTAIFLMSVWFGVSLGLWHWWGRLN
;
A
#
# COMPACT_ATOMS: atom_id res chain seq x y z
N MET A 1 2.45 2.32 24.33
CA MET A 1 2.82 0.89 24.19
C MET A 1 1.61 -0.01 23.93
N SER A 2 0.52 0.11 24.70
CA SER A 2 -0.72 -0.64 24.47
C SER A 2 -1.27 -0.51 23.05
N GLU A 3 -1.24 0.68 22.45
CA GLU A 3 -1.73 0.90 21.09
C GLU A 3 -0.96 0.13 20.01
N LEU A 4 0.38 0.09 20.10
CA LEU A 4 1.22 -0.64 19.15
C LEU A 4 0.93 -2.14 19.21
N ILE A 5 0.70 -2.66 20.42
CA ILE A 5 0.32 -4.06 20.65
C ILE A 5 -1.05 -4.35 20.03
N ILE A 6 -2.02 -3.44 20.19
CA ILE A 6 -3.37 -3.58 19.60
C ILE A 6 -3.30 -3.54 18.07
N ARG A 7 -2.55 -2.60 17.48
CA ARG A 7 -2.32 -2.52 16.03
C ARG A 7 -1.64 -3.78 15.49
N PHE A 8 -0.65 -4.29 16.22
CA PHE A 8 0.07 -5.51 15.88
C PHE A 8 -0.86 -6.73 15.93
N LEU A 9 -1.69 -6.87 16.98
CA LEU A 9 -2.61 -8.00 17.11
C LEU A 9 -3.69 -7.95 16.03
N ILE A 10 -4.36 -6.82 15.87
CA ILE A 10 -5.43 -6.66 14.86
C ILE A 10 -4.84 -6.82 13.46
N GLY A 11 -3.73 -6.14 13.18
CA GLY A 11 -3.03 -6.24 11.90
C GLY A 11 -2.58 -7.67 11.61
N GLY A 12 -1.97 -8.35 12.58
CA GLY A 12 -1.50 -9.72 12.46
C GLY A 12 -2.64 -10.71 12.21
N VAL A 13 -3.72 -10.62 12.97
CA VAL A 13 -4.91 -11.48 12.80
C VAL A 13 -5.53 -11.28 11.42
N VAL A 14 -5.69 -10.03 10.96
CA VAL A 14 -6.26 -9.73 9.64
C VAL A 14 -5.33 -10.21 8.52
N VAL A 15 -4.00 -10.02 8.66
CA VAL A 15 -3.01 -10.54 7.70
C VAL A 15 -3.08 -12.06 7.61
N SER A 16 -3.14 -12.77 8.74
CA SER A 16 -3.28 -14.22 8.77
C SER A 16 -4.58 -14.69 8.12
N LEU A 17 -5.70 -14.01 8.40
CA LEU A 17 -7.00 -14.31 7.77
C LEU A 17 -6.95 -14.12 6.26
N PHE A 18 -6.39 -13.01 5.77
CA PHE A 18 -6.24 -12.76 4.34
C PHE A 18 -5.25 -13.70 3.66
N ALA A 19 -4.20 -14.13 4.35
CA ALA A 19 -3.30 -15.16 3.83
C ALA A 19 -4.05 -16.49 3.65
N ILE A 20 -4.83 -16.92 4.65
CA ILE A 20 -5.64 -18.16 4.58
C ILE A 20 -6.68 -18.07 3.48
N ILE A 21 -7.46 -16.97 3.43
CA ILE A 21 -8.48 -16.74 2.40
C ILE A 21 -7.83 -16.70 1.00
N GLY A 22 -6.70 -16.01 0.88
CA GLY A 22 -5.94 -15.92 -0.37
C GLY A 22 -5.45 -17.28 -0.86
N ASP A 23 -5.03 -18.16 0.03
CA ASP A 23 -4.52 -19.50 -0.32
C ASP A 23 -5.65 -20.48 -0.69
N ILE A 24 -6.83 -20.31 -0.08
CA ILE A 24 -8.03 -21.14 -0.37
C ILE A 24 -8.69 -20.73 -1.69
N LEU A 25 -8.67 -19.44 -2.05
CA LEU A 25 -9.34 -18.95 -3.26
C LEU A 25 -8.57 -19.33 -4.53
N ARG A 26 -9.26 -20.02 -5.46
CA ARG A 26 -8.79 -20.19 -6.84
C ARG A 26 -9.48 -19.18 -7.75
N PRO A 27 -8.75 -18.51 -8.67
CA PRO A 27 -7.34 -18.67 -9.04
C PRO A 27 -6.31 -18.13 -8.01
N LYS A 28 -5.11 -18.73 -7.97
CA LYS A 28 -3.98 -18.33 -7.09
C LYS A 28 -3.55 -16.86 -7.19
N SER A 29 -3.99 -16.13 -8.23
CA SER A 29 -3.79 -14.68 -8.34
C SER A 29 -4.46 -13.89 -7.21
N PHE A 30 -5.53 -14.43 -6.60
CA PHE A 30 -6.19 -13.81 -5.45
C PHE A 30 -5.33 -13.84 -4.19
N ALA A 31 -4.48 -14.86 -4.01
CA ALA A 31 -3.51 -14.89 -2.91
C ALA A 31 -2.58 -13.68 -2.92
N GLY A 32 -2.16 -13.23 -4.11
CA GLY A 32 -1.36 -12.02 -4.28
C GLY A 32 -2.14 -10.75 -3.92
N LEU A 33 -3.42 -10.66 -4.31
CA LEU A 33 -4.27 -9.51 -4.00
C LEU A 33 -4.56 -9.38 -2.50
N PHE A 34 -4.86 -10.49 -1.83
CA PHE A 34 -5.13 -10.53 -0.38
C PHE A 34 -3.84 -10.43 0.44
N GLY A 35 -2.71 -10.96 -0.05
CA GLY A 35 -1.40 -10.78 0.58
C GLY A 35 -0.88 -9.34 0.47
N ALA A 36 -1.23 -8.64 -0.60
CA ALA A 36 -0.95 -7.20 -0.77
C ALA A 36 -1.99 -6.29 -0.09
N ALA A 37 -3.07 -6.85 0.46
CA ALA A 37 -4.14 -6.06 1.05
C ALA A 37 -3.60 -5.26 2.26
N PRO A 38 -3.96 -3.97 2.38
CA PRO A 38 -3.39 -3.06 3.37
C PRO A 38 -4.07 -3.25 4.74
N SER A 39 -4.05 -4.48 5.26
CA SER A 39 -4.70 -4.91 6.52
C SER A 39 -4.31 -4.04 7.71
N ILE A 40 -3.02 -3.72 7.80
CA ILE A 40 -2.44 -2.89 8.86
C ILE A 40 -2.91 -1.43 8.70
N ALA A 41 -3.15 -0.97 7.47
CA ALA A 41 -3.66 0.37 7.22
C ALA A 41 -5.11 0.52 7.68
N PHE A 42 -5.95 -0.50 7.48
CA PHE A 42 -7.32 -0.51 8.00
C PHE A 42 -7.37 -0.45 9.53
N ALA A 43 -6.55 -1.25 10.22
CA ALA A 43 -6.44 -1.20 11.68
C ALA A 43 -5.96 0.18 12.16
N THR A 44 -4.99 0.77 11.44
CA THR A 44 -4.47 2.10 11.74
C THR A 44 -5.53 3.18 11.54
N LEU A 45 -6.26 3.18 10.42
CA LEU A 45 -7.35 4.14 10.17
C LEU A 45 -8.45 4.04 11.23
N GLY A 46 -8.83 2.83 11.65
CA GLY A 46 -9.81 2.64 12.72
C GLY A 46 -9.37 3.27 14.04
N LEU A 47 -8.11 3.07 14.43
CA LEU A 47 -7.52 3.72 15.60
C LEU A 47 -7.43 5.25 15.44
N THR A 48 -7.02 5.71 14.26
CA THR A 48 -6.93 7.14 13.95
C THR A 48 -8.29 7.84 14.06
N ILE A 49 -9.38 7.20 13.62
CA ILE A 49 -10.75 7.73 13.79
C ILE A 49 -11.08 7.85 15.28
N SER A 50 -10.74 6.83 16.08
CA SER A 50 -11.01 6.81 17.52
C SER A 50 -10.21 7.84 18.31
N GLN A 51 -8.99 8.17 17.89
CA GLN A 51 -8.09 9.03 18.66
C GLN A 51 -8.04 10.48 18.19
N ARG A 52 -8.07 10.70 16.87
CA ARG A 52 -7.79 12.00 16.23
C ARG A 52 -9.01 12.58 15.51
N GLY A 53 -10.12 11.84 15.49
CA GLY A 53 -11.37 12.26 14.85
C GLY A 53 -11.40 12.01 13.34
N ARG A 54 -12.60 12.23 12.76
CA ARG A 54 -12.92 11.84 11.38
C ARG A 54 -12.21 12.65 10.31
N GLN A 55 -11.93 13.93 10.57
CA GLN A 55 -11.24 14.81 9.61
C GLN A 55 -9.78 14.41 9.44
N TYR A 56 -9.08 14.09 10.53
CA TYR A 56 -7.69 13.64 10.43
C TYR A 56 -7.57 12.28 9.74
N ALA A 57 -8.49 11.35 10.03
CA ALA A 57 -8.56 10.08 9.32
C ALA A 57 -8.83 10.22 7.81
N ALA A 58 -9.63 11.21 7.40
CA ALA A 58 -9.86 11.50 5.99
C ALA A 58 -8.59 11.97 5.27
N THR A 59 -7.79 12.83 5.91
CA THR A 59 -6.50 13.28 5.37
C THR A 59 -5.50 12.13 5.21
N GLU A 60 -5.43 11.24 6.20
CA GLU A 60 -4.60 10.04 6.13
C GLU A 60 -5.05 9.12 5.01
N ALA A 61 -6.38 8.92 4.85
CA ALA A 61 -6.93 8.11 3.77
C ALA A 61 -6.63 8.70 2.37
N HIS A 62 -6.71 10.02 2.20
CA HIS A 62 -6.31 10.67 0.94
C HIS A 62 -4.82 10.46 0.64
N SER A 63 -3.96 10.56 1.64
CA SER A 63 -2.52 10.29 1.49
C SER A 63 -2.25 8.84 1.10
N MET A 64 -3.00 7.88 1.65
CA MET A 64 -2.92 6.47 1.26
C MET A 64 -3.34 6.24 -0.21
N ILE A 65 -4.39 6.93 -0.68
CA ILE A 65 -4.84 6.86 -2.09
C ILE A 65 -3.77 7.41 -3.04
N LEU A 66 -3.16 8.55 -2.70
CA LEU A 66 -2.07 9.12 -3.50
C LEU A 66 -0.87 8.17 -3.58
N GLY A 67 -0.50 7.55 -2.45
CA GLY A 67 0.57 6.55 -2.40
C GLY A 67 0.26 5.29 -3.24
N ALA A 68 -0.99 4.83 -3.21
CA ALA A 68 -1.45 3.71 -4.03
C ALA A 68 -1.37 4.03 -5.53
N PHE A 69 -1.74 5.25 -5.93
CA PHE A 69 -1.63 5.70 -7.31
C PHE A 69 -0.17 5.76 -7.80
N ALA A 70 0.73 6.30 -6.96
CA ALA A 70 2.16 6.29 -7.24
C ALA A 70 2.70 4.85 -7.40
N PHE A 71 2.27 3.93 -6.54
CA PHE A 71 2.68 2.52 -6.61
C PHE A 71 2.17 1.81 -7.86
N LEU A 72 0.97 2.17 -8.34
CA LEU A 72 0.42 1.65 -9.60
C LEU A 72 1.26 2.08 -10.80
N ILE A 73 1.67 3.35 -10.85
CA ILE A 73 2.56 3.87 -11.91
C ILE A 73 3.90 3.13 -11.88
N TYR A 74 4.51 3.01 -10.69
CA TYR A 74 5.75 2.26 -10.51
C TYR A 74 5.61 0.82 -11.02
N SER A 75 4.55 0.11 -10.60
CA SER A 75 4.30 -1.28 -11.00
C SER A 75 4.10 -1.41 -12.50
N ALA A 76 3.37 -0.49 -13.14
CA ALA A 76 3.18 -0.46 -14.59
C ALA A 76 4.51 -0.24 -15.32
N CYS A 77 5.37 0.67 -14.84
CA CYS A 77 6.69 0.90 -15.40
C CYS A 77 7.60 -0.34 -15.26
N VAL A 78 7.58 -1.02 -14.10
CA VAL A 78 8.34 -2.25 -13.88
C VAL A 78 7.85 -3.37 -14.81
N CYS A 79 6.54 -3.61 -14.87
CA CYS A 79 5.96 -4.60 -15.78
C CYS A 79 6.31 -4.31 -17.24
N GLY A 80 6.21 -3.05 -17.67
CA GLY A 80 6.57 -2.64 -19.03
C GLY A 80 8.05 -2.84 -19.34
N ALA A 81 8.94 -2.52 -18.39
CA ALA A 81 10.38 -2.71 -18.54
C ALA A 81 10.77 -4.19 -18.63
N LEU A 82 10.22 -5.04 -17.75
CA LEU A 82 10.45 -6.48 -17.78
C LEU A 82 9.93 -7.12 -19.08
N ALA A 83 8.74 -6.72 -19.52
CA ALA A 83 8.12 -7.24 -20.75
C ALA A 83 8.92 -6.87 -22.01
N ARG A 84 9.50 -5.66 -22.06
CA ARG A 84 10.24 -5.17 -23.24
C ARG A 84 11.70 -5.61 -23.27
N HIS A 85 12.38 -5.62 -22.12
CA HIS A 85 13.84 -5.78 -22.08
C HIS A 85 14.30 -7.13 -21.50
N LYS A 86 13.39 -8.00 -21.04
CA LYS A 86 13.70 -9.30 -20.40
C LYS A 86 14.82 -9.20 -19.35
N THR A 87 14.87 -8.08 -18.65
CA THR A 87 15.89 -7.79 -17.63
C THR A 87 15.62 -8.56 -16.35
N ALA A 88 16.65 -8.74 -15.53
CA ALA A 88 16.49 -9.34 -14.22
C ALA A 88 15.55 -8.45 -13.36
N ALA A 89 14.57 -9.08 -12.70
CA ALA A 89 13.51 -8.39 -11.98
C ALA A 89 14.02 -7.49 -10.85
N LEU A 90 15.03 -7.97 -10.11
CA LEU A 90 15.56 -7.30 -8.93
C LEU A 90 16.21 -5.94 -9.24
N PRO A 91 17.17 -5.82 -10.18
CA PRO A 91 17.77 -4.51 -10.51
C PRO A 91 16.77 -3.56 -11.17
N THR A 92 15.83 -4.05 -11.98
CA THR A 92 14.79 -3.18 -12.58
C THR A 92 13.86 -2.59 -11.52
N ALA A 93 13.45 -3.37 -10.53
CA ALA A 93 12.64 -2.89 -9.40
C ALA A 93 13.40 -1.83 -8.57
N ILE A 94 14.66 -2.09 -8.23
CA ILE A 94 15.49 -1.16 -7.44
C ILE A 94 15.68 0.17 -8.19
N PHE A 95 15.96 0.12 -9.49
CA PHE A 95 16.17 1.34 -10.28
C PHE A 95 14.89 2.18 -10.42
N LEU A 96 13.75 1.52 -10.64
CA LEU A 96 12.45 2.20 -10.75
C LEU A 96 11.90 2.65 -9.40
N MET A 97 12.48 2.23 -8.27
CA MET A 97 12.09 2.69 -6.93
C MET A 97 12.14 4.22 -6.84
N SER A 98 13.09 4.85 -7.55
CA SER A 98 13.21 6.31 -7.67
C SER A 98 11.99 6.96 -8.35
N VAL A 99 11.34 6.26 -9.29
CA VAL A 99 10.11 6.71 -9.96
C VAL A 99 8.96 6.76 -8.95
N TRP A 100 8.83 5.74 -8.11
CA TRP A 100 7.81 5.72 -7.06
C TRP A 100 7.99 6.89 -6.09
N PHE A 101 9.21 7.11 -5.59
CA PHE A 101 9.54 8.24 -4.72
C PHE A 101 9.26 9.59 -5.39
N GLY A 102 9.69 9.76 -6.64
CA GLY A 102 9.48 11.01 -7.39
C GLY A 102 8.00 11.33 -7.60
N VAL A 103 7.20 10.34 -7.98
CA VAL A 103 5.75 10.50 -8.19
C VAL A 103 5.02 10.74 -6.87
N SER A 104 5.37 10.00 -5.81
CA SER A 104 4.77 10.18 -4.49
C SER A 104 5.03 11.58 -3.92
N LEU A 105 6.27 12.06 -3.99
CA LEU A 105 6.63 13.41 -3.53
C LEU A 105 5.98 14.49 -4.39
N GLY A 106 5.93 14.30 -5.72
CA GLY A 106 5.27 15.22 -6.63
C GLY A 106 3.77 15.36 -6.37
N LEU A 107 3.08 14.23 -6.17
CA LEU A 107 1.65 14.19 -5.83
C LEU A 107 1.37 14.83 -4.47
N TRP A 108 2.20 14.54 -3.46
CA TRP A 108 2.05 15.15 -2.13
C TRP A 108 2.26 16.67 -2.19
N HIS A 109 3.28 17.14 -2.90
CA HIS A 109 3.56 18.56 -3.07
C HIS A 109 2.50 19.28 -3.93
N TRP A 110 1.86 18.58 -4.86
CA TRP A 110 0.72 19.11 -5.61
C TRP A 110 -0.54 19.18 -4.74
N TRP A 111 -0.83 18.14 -3.96
CA TRP A 111 -1.95 18.12 -3.01
C TRP A 111 -1.84 19.22 -1.95
N GLY A 112 -0.64 19.41 -1.37
CA GLY A 112 -0.39 20.48 -0.39
C GLY A 112 -0.48 21.90 -0.96
N ARG A 113 -0.54 22.08 -2.29
CA ARG A 113 -0.79 23.38 -2.93
C ARG A 113 -2.28 23.68 -3.16
N LEU A 114 -3.15 22.67 -3.12
CA LEU A 114 -4.58 22.80 -3.41
C LEU A 114 -5.44 22.96 -2.15
N ASN A 115 -4.84 22.78 -0.97
CA ASN A 115 -5.50 22.69 0.33
C ASN A 115 -4.97 23.76 1.26
#